data_AF-A0A5J4PDK2-F1
#
_entry.id   AF-A0A5J4PDK2-F1
#
_cell.length_a   1.000
_cell.length_b   1.000
_cell.length_c   1.000
_cell.angle_alpha   90.00
_cell.angle_beta   90.00
_cell.angle_gamma   90.00
#
_symmetry.space_group_name_H-M   'P 1'
#
loop_
_entity.id
_entity.type
_entity.pdbx_description
1 polymer ?
#
loop_
_entity_poly.entity_id
_entity_poly.type
_entity_poly.pdbx_seq_one_letter_code
_entity_poly.pdbx_strand_id
1 'polypeptide(L)'
;MKYRKSKYVLFLFAVFLLVWYGKYNRFFVLDYHEQIQLFRFDYFYLLSYLKCAGGLSRYLGSFLTQFYYYPLAGAFVITLVVVAIYLLFDAICKKKGGI
;
A
#
# COMPACT_ATOMS: atom_id res chain seq x y z
N MET A 1 13.17 26.76 -2.62
CA MET A 1 12.38 26.57 -3.87
C MET A 1 12.35 25.12 -4.39
N LYS A 2 13.39 24.30 -4.15
CA LYS A 2 13.50 22.88 -4.55
C LYS A 2 12.35 21.99 -4.02
N TYR A 3 11.88 22.25 -2.80
CA TYR A 3 10.83 21.48 -2.11
C TYR A 3 9.42 21.63 -2.69
N ARG A 4 9.10 22.79 -3.28
CA ARG A 4 7.75 23.07 -3.82
C ARG A 4 7.49 22.31 -5.12
N LYS A 5 8.52 22.13 -5.96
CA LYS A 5 8.44 21.29 -7.16
C LYS A 5 8.37 19.79 -6.83
N SER A 6 9.00 19.35 -5.73
CA SER A 6 8.97 17.95 -5.27
C SER A 6 7.55 17.43 -4.99
N LYS A 7 6.70 18.24 -4.36
CA LYS A 7 5.30 17.85 -4.07
C LYS A 7 4.47 17.57 -5.33
N TYR A 8 4.63 18.38 -6.38
CA TYR A 8 3.92 18.17 -7.64
C TYR A 8 4.43 16.94 -8.39
N VAL A 9 5.74 16.69 -8.35
CA VAL A 9 6.33 15.47 -8.94
C VAL A 9 5.81 14.23 -8.22
N LEU A 10 5.75 14.24 -6.89
CA LEU A 10 5.20 13.13 -6.11
C LEU A 10 3.71 12.92 -6.39
N PHE A 11 2.94 14.01 -6.52
CA PHE A 11 1.53 13.92 -6.90
C PHE A 11 1.34 13.30 -8.29
N LEU A 12 2.09 13.77 -9.29
CA LEU A 12 2.06 13.21 -10.65
C LEU A 12 2.48 11.74 -10.65
N PHE A 13 3.49 11.37 -9.86
CA PHE A 13 3.92 9.99 -9.70
C PHE A 13 2.82 9.13 -9.07
N ALA A 14 2.13 9.62 -8.02
CA ALA A 14 1.02 8.91 -7.40
C ALA A 14 -0.17 8.73 -8.37
N VAL A 15 -0.51 9.75 -9.15
CA VAL A 15 -1.55 9.66 -10.18
C VAL A 15 -1.16 8.66 -11.27
N PHE A 16 0.10 8.70 -11.71
CA PHE A 16 0.63 7.73 -12.68
C PHE A 16 0.52 6.30 -12.15
N LEU A 17 0.93 6.03 -10.90
CA LEU A 17 0.82 4.72 -10.28
C LEU A 17 -0.64 4.25 -10.19
N LEU A 18 -1.55 5.13 -9.77
CA LEU A 18 -2.97 4.81 -9.66
C LEU A 18 -3.54 4.38 -11.02
N VAL A 19 -3.25 5.13 -12.09
CA VAL A 19 -3.69 4.80 -13.45
C VAL A 19 -3.01 3.53 -13.95
N TRP A 20 -1.72 3.35 -13.66
CA TRP A 20 -0.95 2.18 -14.07
C TRP A 20 -1.47 0.88 -13.45
N TYR A 21 -1.67 0.87 -12.13
CA TYR A 21 -2.22 -0.29 -11.41
C TYR A 21 -3.70 -0.52 -11.72
N GLY A 22 -4.51 0.53 -11.80
CA GLY A 22 -5.94 0.42 -12.03
C GLY A 22 -6.32 -0.01 -13.46
N LYS A 23 -5.57 0.45 -14.48
CA LYS A 23 -5.93 0.23 -15.90
C LYS A 23 -5.04 -0.77 -16.62
N TYR A 24 -3.72 -0.70 -16.44
CA TYR A 24 -2.77 -1.46 -17.26
C TYR A 24 -2.28 -2.74 -16.59
N ASN A 25 -2.16 -2.75 -15.25
CA ASN A 25 -1.61 -3.88 -14.49
C ASN A 25 -2.63 -4.56 -13.55
N ARG A 26 -3.91 -4.35 -13.80
CA ARG A 26 -4.99 -4.93 -13.01
C ARG A 26 -4.87 -6.44 -12.87
N PHE A 27 -4.72 -7.12 -14.00
CA PHE A 27 -4.72 -8.58 -14.05
C PHE A 27 -3.45 -9.23 -13.46
N PHE A 28 -2.30 -8.60 -13.64
CA PHE A 28 -1.01 -9.16 -13.21
C PHE A 28 -0.67 -8.87 -11.74
N VAL A 29 -1.12 -7.72 -11.21
CA VAL A 29 -0.73 -7.27 -9.87
C VAL A 29 -1.87 -7.45 -8.86
N LEU A 30 -3.11 -7.20 -9.25
CA LEU A 30 -4.27 -7.21 -8.34
C LEU A 30 -5.02 -8.56 -8.42
N ASP A 31 -5.30 -9.06 -9.62
CA ASP A 31 -6.15 -10.25 -9.77
C ASP A 31 -5.41 -11.57 -9.46
N TYR A 32 -4.09 -11.66 -9.68
CA TYR A 32 -3.35 -12.93 -9.61
C TYR A 32 -3.10 -13.43 -8.17
N HIS A 33 -3.05 -12.54 -7.17
CA HIS A 33 -2.67 -12.91 -5.80
C HIS A 33 -3.86 -13.10 -4.83
N GLU A 34 -5.08 -12.68 -5.19
CA GLU A 34 -6.09 -12.39 -4.16
C GLU A 34 -7.50 -12.96 -4.34
N GLN A 35 -7.76 -13.76 -5.38
CA GLN A 35 -9.11 -14.28 -5.63
C GLN A 35 -9.71 -15.15 -4.50
N ILE A 36 -8.92 -15.55 -3.49
CA ILE A 36 -9.33 -16.51 -2.45
C ILE A 36 -9.49 -15.86 -1.06
N GLN A 37 -9.17 -14.57 -0.88
CA GLN A 37 -9.21 -13.95 0.45
C GLN A 37 -10.53 -13.20 0.70
N LEU A 38 -11.42 -13.82 1.47
CA LEU A 38 -12.65 -13.17 1.97
C LEU A 38 -12.30 -11.98 2.88
N PHE A 39 -13.02 -10.86 2.73
CA PHE A 39 -12.93 -9.71 3.64
C PHE A 39 -13.45 -10.12 5.02
N ARG A 40 -12.52 -10.30 5.96
CA ARG A 40 -12.81 -10.86 7.29
C ARG A 40 -12.39 -9.84 8.35
N PHE A 41 -13.38 -9.13 8.89
CA PHE A 41 -13.22 -8.16 9.98
C PHE A 41 -13.79 -8.71 11.30
N ASP A 42 -13.67 -10.01 11.53
CA ASP A 42 -14.24 -10.65 12.71
C ASP A 42 -13.27 -10.61 13.91
N TYR A 43 -13.80 -10.50 15.12
CA TYR A 43 -12.99 -10.47 16.35
C TYR A 43 -12.22 -11.78 16.57
N PHE A 44 -12.83 -12.94 16.30
CA PHE A 44 -12.15 -14.23 16.43
C PHE A 44 -11.03 -14.39 15.41
N TYR A 45 -11.18 -13.77 14.24
CA TYR A 45 -10.14 -13.68 13.24
C TYR A 45 -8.97 -12.82 13.75
N LEU A 46 -9.20 -11.61 14.26
CA LEU A 46 -8.13 -10.79 14.86
C LEU A 46 -7.39 -11.54 15.99
N LEU A 47 -8.14 -12.17 16.90
CA LEU A 47 -7.58 -12.88 18.04
C LEU A 47 -6.72 -14.07 17.62
N SER A 48 -7.01 -14.73 16.50
CA SER A 48 -6.19 -15.83 15.99
C SER A 48 -4.82 -15.36 15.52
N TYR A 49 -4.72 -14.15 14.96
CA TYR A 49 -3.43 -13.54 14.60
C TYR A 49 -2.67 -13.07 15.84
N LEU A 50 -3.33 -12.42 16.80
CA LEU A 50 -2.65 -11.88 17.99
C LEU A 50 -2.01 -12.96 18.88
N LYS A 51 -2.48 -14.21 18.79
CA LYS A 51 -1.88 -15.35 19.51
C LYS A 51 -0.50 -15.76 18.99
N CYS A 52 -0.12 -15.34 17.79
CA CYS A 52 1.18 -15.68 17.19
C CYS A 52 2.12 -14.46 17.24
N ALA A 53 3.41 -14.71 17.52
CA ALA A 53 4.44 -13.68 17.40
C ALA A 53 4.48 -13.15 15.95
N GLY A 54 4.44 -11.83 15.78
CA GLY A 54 4.37 -11.19 14.45
C GLY A 54 3.00 -11.25 13.78
N GLY A 55 1.99 -11.82 14.43
CA GLY A 55 0.66 -11.97 13.84
C GLY A 55 -0.06 -10.66 13.58
N LEU A 56 0.22 -9.58 14.34
CA LEU A 56 -0.30 -8.25 14.04
C LEU A 56 0.16 -7.74 12.67
N SER A 57 1.44 -7.92 12.33
CA SER A 57 1.98 -7.55 11.01
C SER A 57 1.31 -8.38 9.90
N ARG A 58 1.12 -9.67 10.16
CA ARG A 58 0.44 -10.57 9.22
C ARG A 58 -1.03 -10.21 9.03
N TYR A 59 -1.72 -9.79 10.10
CA TYR A 59 -3.09 -9.30 10.05
C TYR A 59 -3.19 -8.00 9.23
N LEU A 60 -2.30 -7.03 9.48
CA LEU A 60 -2.26 -5.77 8.74
C LEU A 60 -1.96 -5.98 7.25
N GLY A 61 -1.00 -6.84 6.92
CA GLY A 61 -0.72 -7.22 5.54
C GLY A 61 -1.93 -7.85 4.88
N SER A 62 -2.56 -8.82 5.57
CA SER A 62 -3.78 -9.51 5.12
C SER A 62 -4.97 -8.55 4.94
N PHE A 63 -5.08 -7.52 5.76
CA PHE A 63 -6.14 -6.51 5.69
C PHE A 63 -5.91 -5.54 4.52
N LEU A 64 -4.66 -5.14 4.27
CA LEU A 64 -4.30 -4.28 3.15
C LEU A 64 -4.48 -5.01 1.81
N THR A 65 -4.10 -6.28 1.76
CA THR A 65 -4.29 -7.12 0.58
C THR A 65 -5.77 -7.23 0.28
N GLN A 66 -6.64 -7.67 1.21
CA GLN A 66 -8.11 -7.83 1.04
C GLN A 66 -8.86 -6.77 0.19
N PHE A 67 -8.39 -5.52 0.13
CA PHE A 67 -8.94 -4.49 -0.77
C PHE A 67 -8.65 -4.72 -2.27
N TYR A 68 -7.72 -5.60 -2.67
CA TYR A 68 -7.37 -5.81 -4.08
C TYR A 68 -8.43 -6.64 -4.80
N TYR A 69 -9.35 -7.28 -4.06
CA TYR A 69 -10.61 -7.78 -4.60
C TYR A 69 -11.37 -6.71 -5.41
N TYR A 70 -11.34 -5.45 -4.97
CA TYR A 70 -11.89 -4.32 -5.73
C TYR A 70 -10.76 -3.60 -6.47
N PRO A 71 -10.69 -3.67 -7.81
CA PRO A 71 -9.53 -3.18 -8.57
C PRO A 71 -9.16 -1.72 -8.31
N LEU A 72 -10.15 -0.83 -8.18
CA LEU A 72 -9.93 0.58 -7.89
C LEU A 72 -9.45 0.80 -6.46
N ALA A 73 -10.04 0.08 -5.49
CA ALA A 73 -9.64 0.17 -4.09
C ALA A 73 -8.21 -0.39 -3.90
N GLY A 74 -7.91 -1.53 -4.52
CA GLY A 74 -6.58 -2.12 -4.47
C GLY A 74 -5.51 -1.24 -5.12
N ALA A 75 -5.79 -0.67 -6.30
CA ALA A 75 -4.91 0.29 -6.93
C ALA A 75 -4.66 1.53 -6.04
N PHE A 76 -5.67 1.99 -5.32
CA PHE A 76 -5.53 3.09 -4.37
C PHE A 76 -4.67 2.72 -3.16
N VAL A 77 -4.93 1.55 -2.55
CA VAL A 77 -4.20 1.06 -1.38
C VAL A 77 -2.72 0.83 -1.71
N ILE A 78 -2.41 0.13 -2.81
CA ILE A 78 -1.01 -0.11 -3.20
C ILE A 78 -0.27 1.20 -3.53
N THR A 79 -0.94 2.15 -4.18
CA THR A 79 -0.37 3.47 -4.48
C THR A 79 -0.05 4.22 -3.18
N LEU A 80 -0.96 4.21 -2.19
CA LEU A 80 -0.71 4.80 -0.88
C LEU A 80 0.48 4.16 -0.16
N VAL A 81 0.59 2.83 -0.21
CA VAL A 81 1.71 2.11 0.40
C VAL A 81 3.05 2.53 -0.23
N VAL A 82 3.12 2.59 -1.57
CA VAL A 82 4.34 3.00 -2.28
C VAL A 82 4.70 4.46 -1.95
N VAL A 83 3.72 5.36 -1.91
CA VAL A 83 3.94 6.76 -1.54
C VAL A 83 4.41 6.87 -0.08
N ALA A 84 3.82 6.09 0.84
CA ALA A 84 4.24 6.08 2.24
C ALA A 84 5.70 5.60 2.40
N ILE A 85 6.09 4.55 1.68
CA ILE A 85 7.47 4.06 1.66
C ILE A 85 8.43 5.14 1.14
N TYR A 86 8.08 5.82 0.05
CA TYR A 86 8.87 6.94 -0.46
C TYR A 86 9.03 8.06 0.57
N LEU A 87 7.94 8.47 1.23
CA LEU A 87 7.97 9.53 2.24
C LEU A 87 8.80 9.14 3.46
N LEU A 88 8.73 7.88 3.90
CA LEU A 88 9.55 7.35 4.98
C LEU A 88 11.03 7.35 4.59
N PHE A 89 11.35 6.90 3.38
CA PHE A 89 12.71 6.91 2.87
C PHE A 89 13.26 8.34 2.80
N ASP A 90 12.47 9.28 2.27
CA ASP A 90 12.81 10.70 2.20
C ASP A 90 12.99 11.32 3.61
N ALA A 91 12.17 10.94 4.60
CA ALA A 91 12.32 11.37 5.98
C ALA A 91 13.60 10.83 6.63
N ILE A 92 13.94 9.56 6.38
CA ILE A 92 15.17 8.93 6.88
C ILE A 92 16.40 9.59 6.25
N CYS A 93 16.38 9.81 4.93
CA CYS A 93 17.44 10.49 4.20
C CYS A 93 17.70 11.88 4.76
N LYS A 94 16.67 12.69 5.02
CA LYS A 94 16.85 14.02 5.64
C LYS A 94 17.36 13.97 7.07
N LYS A 95 16.99 12.94 7.83
CA LYS A 95 17.42 12.81 9.23
C LYS A 95 18.89 12.38 9.35
N LYS A 96 19.41 11.60 8.41
CA LYS A 96 20.80 11.07 8.46
C LYS A 96 21.77 11.73 7.49
N GLY A 97 21.32 12.14 6.32
CA GLY A 97 22.08 12.94 5.37
C GLY A 97 21.63 14.39 5.49
N GLY A 98 22.47 15.26 6.08
CA GLY A 98 22.21 16.69 6.12
C GLY A 98 22.24 17.33 4.72
N ILE A 99 21.19 17.12 3.92
CA ILE A 99 20.90 17.78 2.64
C ILE A 99 19.43 18.21 2.64
#